data_AF-A0A0D2I497-F1
#
_entry.id   AF-A0A0D2I497-F1
#
_cell.length_a   1.000
_cell.length_b   1.000
_cell.length_c   1.000
_cell.angle_alpha   90.00
_cell.angle_beta   90.00
_cell.angle_gamma   90.00
#
_symmetry.space_group_name_H-M   'P 1'
#
loop_
_entity.id
_entity.type
_entity.pdbx_description
1 polymer ?
#
loop_
_entity_poly.entity_id
_entity_poly.type
_entity_poly.pdbx_seq_one_letter_code
_entity_poly.pdbx_strand_id
1 'polypeptide(L)'
;MVSNDAPARGTPPPLGRIGIVFTDIVKSTNIWEKDTNAMIKAMKLHDDMIRGLTVANEGYEVKQNGDGFMIAFPTATSAVQFCLDVQEKLLDEHWPKEILKLPPSQGTKDSGGHVLFRGLQLRMSAHWGEPVSKWNEVIQRMDYLGPVVNRAARFIQVTEGGQIVLSEEFLLQLQSEMEMARRQTETQEETYTADRGTDGGPSHDTNVPAATSLDLRSLHSRREQKKLTHQQFEIRPLGDYEFQGLDDPHKLYFIVPCSLEGRVDHWHQVAHVTGVKGNIRSS
;
A
#
# COMPACT_ATOMS: atom_id res chain seq x y z
N MET A 1 1.30 9.97 43.90
CA MET A 1 1.63 10.39 42.52
C MET A 1 1.60 9.15 41.66
N VAL A 2 0.48 8.90 40.97
CA VAL A 2 0.34 7.77 40.05
C VAL A 2 0.95 8.24 38.73
N SER A 3 2.02 7.57 38.30
CA SER A 3 2.69 7.84 37.03
C SER A 3 1.68 7.70 35.89
N ASN A 4 1.54 8.79 35.14
CA ASN A 4 0.69 8.90 33.97
C ASN A 4 1.45 8.32 32.77
N ASP A 5 1.52 6.98 32.68
CA ASP A 5 1.96 6.33 31.44
C ASP A 5 0.80 6.39 30.45
N ALA A 6 0.76 7.48 29.68
CA ALA A 6 -0.06 7.56 28.49
C ALA A 6 0.36 6.43 27.52
N PRO A 7 -0.58 5.70 26.90
CA PRO A 7 -0.22 4.71 25.89
C PRO A 7 0.56 5.41 24.78
N ALA A 8 1.66 4.80 24.31
CA ALA A 8 2.49 5.31 23.24
C ALA A 8 1.60 5.86 22.11
N ARG A 9 1.70 7.17 21.84
CA ARG A 9 0.86 7.88 20.87
C ARG A 9 1.11 7.29 19.48
N GLY A 10 0.24 6.39 19.03
CA GLY A 10 0.17 6.00 17.63
C GLY A 10 -0.26 7.17 16.75
N THR A 11 -0.07 7.04 15.44
CA THR A 11 -0.59 8.00 14.44
C THR A 11 -2.08 8.26 14.69
N PRO A 12 -2.55 9.52 14.68
CA PRO A 12 -3.97 9.80 14.82
C PRO A 12 -4.77 9.22 13.63
N PRO A 13 -6.03 8.81 13.84
CA PRO A 13 -6.86 8.31 12.75
C PRO A 13 -7.14 9.42 11.73
N PRO A 14 -6.86 9.22 10.43
CA PRO A 14 -7.13 10.21 9.40
C PRO A 14 -8.63 10.41 9.17
N LEU A 15 -9.03 11.61 8.75
CA LEU A 15 -10.42 11.98 8.48
C LEU A 15 -10.59 12.38 7.01
N GLY A 16 -11.84 12.34 6.51
CA GLY A 16 -12.17 12.70 5.14
C GLY A 16 -11.79 11.61 4.14
N ARG A 17 -11.25 12.00 2.99
CA ARG A 17 -10.78 11.06 1.97
C ARG A 17 -9.43 10.49 2.38
N ILE A 18 -9.34 9.16 2.42
CA ILE A 18 -8.17 8.43 2.92
C ILE A 18 -7.84 7.24 2.02
N GLY A 19 -6.60 6.76 2.13
CA GLY A 19 -6.15 5.52 1.49
C GLY A 19 -6.36 4.36 2.44
N ILE A 20 -7.15 3.37 2.03
CA ILE A 20 -7.30 2.11 2.77
C ILE A 20 -6.42 1.06 2.11
N VAL A 21 -5.47 0.52 2.87
CA VAL A 21 -4.60 -0.59 2.47
C VAL A 21 -5.01 -1.85 3.23
N PHE A 22 -5.18 -2.95 2.50
CA PHE A 22 -5.25 -4.29 3.07
C PHE A 22 -3.96 -5.04 2.77
N THR A 23 -3.47 -5.80 3.75
CA THR A 23 -2.39 -6.77 3.59
C THR A 23 -2.92 -8.17 3.86
N ASP A 24 -2.29 -9.18 3.27
CA ASP A 24 -2.62 -10.60 3.47
C ASP A 24 -1.40 -11.48 3.18
N ILE A 25 -1.24 -12.58 3.93
CA ILE A 25 -0.11 -13.51 3.73
C ILE A 25 -0.54 -14.62 2.77
N VAL A 26 0.20 -14.77 1.68
CA VAL A 26 -0.11 -15.77 0.66
C VAL A 26 0.07 -17.18 1.20
N LYS A 27 -1.02 -17.97 1.10
CA LYS A 27 -1.06 -19.39 1.49
C LYS A 27 -0.66 -19.62 2.96
N SER A 28 -0.97 -18.69 3.84
CA SER A 28 -0.66 -18.79 5.28
C SER A 28 -1.23 -20.04 5.94
N THR A 29 -2.47 -20.44 5.62
CA THR A 29 -3.09 -21.67 6.13
C THR A 29 -2.21 -22.90 5.88
N ASN A 30 -1.61 -23.00 4.69
CA ASN A 30 -0.71 -24.11 4.36
C ASN A 30 0.59 -24.09 5.20
N ILE A 31 1.05 -22.91 5.59
CA ILE A 31 2.24 -22.74 6.44
C ILE A 31 1.88 -23.13 7.89
N TRP A 32 0.72 -22.68 8.37
CA TRP A 32 0.18 -23.03 9.68
C TRP A 32 0.03 -24.53 9.89
N GLU A 33 -0.49 -25.24 8.88
CA GLU A 33 -0.66 -26.69 8.91
C GLU A 33 0.67 -27.46 8.89
N LYS A 34 1.68 -26.94 8.18
CA LYS A 34 2.99 -27.60 8.05
C LYS A 34 3.89 -27.39 9.26
N ASP A 35 3.93 -26.18 9.81
CA ASP A 35 4.73 -25.87 10.99
C ASP A 35 4.16 -24.68 11.77
N THR A 36 3.24 -25.00 12.69
CA THR A 36 2.60 -24.03 13.58
C THR A 36 3.62 -23.27 14.44
N ASN A 37 4.66 -23.95 14.94
CA ASN A 37 5.64 -23.32 15.84
C ASN A 37 6.52 -22.32 15.11
N ALA A 38 6.94 -22.65 13.88
CA ALA A 38 7.64 -21.70 13.01
C ALA A 38 6.74 -20.53 12.64
N MET A 39 5.47 -20.80 12.29
CA MET A 39 4.52 -19.76 11.88
C MET A 39 4.21 -18.77 13.01
N ILE A 40 4.07 -19.20 14.27
CA ILE A 40 3.90 -18.29 15.41
C ILE A 40 5.06 -17.29 15.52
N LYS A 41 6.30 -17.77 15.37
CA LYS A 41 7.49 -16.92 15.42
C LYS A 41 7.54 -15.96 14.24
N ALA A 42 7.17 -16.45 13.06
CA ALA A 42 7.12 -15.65 11.83
C ALA A 42 6.06 -14.55 11.93
N MET A 43 4.85 -14.89 12.40
CA MET A 43 3.77 -13.92 12.61
C MET A 43 4.18 -12.80 13.55
N LYS A 44 4.94 -13.08 14.62
CA LYS A 44 5.46 -12.02 15.49
C LYS A 44 6.37 -11.05 14.72
N LEU A 45 7.30 -11.55 13.91
CA LEU A 45 8.20 -10.71 13.11
C LEU A 45 7.43 -9.89 12.06
N HIS A 46 6.48 -10.54 11.39
CA HIS A 46 5.56 -9.90 10.45
C HIS A 46 4.80 -8.74 11.11
N ASP A 47 4.15 -9.01 12.24
CA ASP A 47 3.32 -8.05 12.96
C ASP A 47 4.14 -6.86 13.47
N ASP A 48 5.32 -7.11 14.04
CA ASP A 48 6.24 -6.07 14.49
C ASP A 48 6.72 -5.20 13.31
N MET A 49 7.04 -5.82 12.17
CA MET A 49 7.46 -5.13 10.95
C MET A 49 6.34 -4.25 10.38
N ILE A 50 5.14 -4.80 10.20
CA ILE A 50 4.00 -4.06 9.65
C ILE A 50 3.66 -2.87 10.54
N ARG A 51 3.64 -3.04 11.87
CA ARG A 51 3.35 -1.94 12.80
C ARG A 51 4.44 -0.85 12.77
N GLY A 52 5.70 -1.26 12.72
CA GLY A 52 6.82 -0.31 12.57
C GLY A 52 6.72 0.53 11.30
N LEU A 53 6.48 -0.13 10.16
CA LEU A 53 6.32 0.55 8.87
C LEU A 53 5.04 1.38 8.79
N THR A 54 3.96 0.95 9.45
CA THR A 54 2.73 1.73 9.57
C THR A 54 3.01 3.07 10.23
N VAL A 55 3.71 3.08 11.36
CA VAL A 55 4.08 4.33 12.06
C VAL A 55 5.06 5.17 11.25
N ALA A 56 6.07 4.54 10.64
CA ALA A 56 7.08 5.24 9.84
C ALA A 56 6.49 5.96 8.61
N ASN A 57 5.38 5.46 8.09
CA ASN A 57 4.68 6.02 6.93
C ASN A 57 3.39 6.76 7.32
N GLU A 58 3.26 7.25 8.56
CA GLU A 58 2.10 8.03 9.01
C GLU A 58 0.75 7.32 8.79
N GLY A 59 0.77 5.99 8.83
CA GLY A 59 -0.41 5.15 8.75
C GLY A 59 -1.04 4.94 10.12
N TYR A 60 -2.35 4.70 10.09
CA TYR A 60 -3.14 4.31 11.25
C TYR A 60 -3.60 2.86 11.12
N GLU A 61 -3.10 1.98 11.99
CA GLU A 61 -3.60 0.60 12.10
C GLU A 61 -5.05 0.61 12.59
N VAL A 62 -5.97 0.22 11.71
CA VAL A 62 -7.41 0.14 12.01
C VAL A 62 -7.66 -1.14 12.82
N LYS A 63 -7.25 -2.27 12.24
CA LYS A 63 -7.41 -3.60 12.82
C LYS A 63 -6.56 -4.64 12.09
N GLN A 64 -6.31 -5.74 12.78
CA GLN A 64 -5.72 -6.96 12.23
C GLN A 64 -6.82 -8.02 12.07
N ASN A 65 -6.85 -8.68 10.92
CA ASN A 65 -7.82 -9.71 10.57
C ASN A 65 -7.07 -10.99 10.20
N GLY A 66 -6.82 -11.84 11.21
CA GLY A 66 -6.01 -13.04 11.04
C GLY A 66 -4.54 -12.68 10.81
N ASP A 67 -4.04 -13.00 9.62
CA ASP A 67 -2.70 -12.73 9.13
C ASP A 67 -2.57 -11.44 8.30
N GLY A 68 -3.69 -10.77 8.04
CA GLY A 68 -3.74 -9.51 7.31
C GLY A 68 -4.00 -8.29 8.19
N PHE A 69 -3.65 -7.11 7.68
CA PHE A 69 -3.91 -5.82 8.32
C PHE A 69 -4.82 -4.94 7.46
N MET A 70 -5.65 -4.13 8.13
CA MET A 70 -6.33 -2.99 7.54
C MET A 70 -5.70 -1.71 8.09
N ILE A 71 -5.16 -0.88 7.21
CA ILE A 71 -4.41 0.33 7.56
C ILE A 71 -4.98 1.51 6.77
N ALA A 72 -5.13 2.65 7.44
CA ALA A 72 -5.61 3.89 6.85
C ALA A 72 -4.50 4.93 6.75
N PHE A 73 -4.39 5.60 5.62
CA PHE A 73 -3.37 6.63 5.37
C PHE A 73 -4.01 7.96 4.99
N PRO A 74 -3.48 9.09 5.48
CA PRO A 74 -3.97 10.43 5.15
C PRO A 74 -3.65 10.87 3.72
N THR A 75 -2.65 10.26 3.07
CA THR A 75 -2.23 10.58 1.70
C THR A 75 -2.03 9.30 0.89
N ALA A 76 -2.20 9.37 -0.43
CA ALA A 76 -1.94 8.25 -1.34
C ALA A 76 -0.44 7.93 -1.38
N THR A 77 0.41 8.97 -1.30
CA THR A 77 1.86 8.85 -1.25
C THR A 77 2.34 8.03 -0.06
N SER A 78 1.85 8.32 1.16
CA SER A 78 2.23 7.59 2.37
C SER A 78 1.80 6.11 2.30
N ALA A 79 0.61 5.82 1.76
CA ALA A 79 0.15 4.45 1.54
C ALA A 79 1.02 3.69 0.51
N VAL A 80 1.41 4.34 -0.59
CA VAL A 80 2.33 3.74 -1.58
C VAL A 80 3.68 3.47 -0.96
N GLN A 81 4.24 4.45 -0.24
CA GLN A 81 5.54 4.27 0.40
C GLN A 81 5.52 3.12 1.40
N PHE A 82 4.48 3.01 2.22
CA PHE A 82 4.28 1.86 3.10
C PHE A 82 4.30 0.53 2.33
N CYS A 83 3.53 0.41 1.25
CA CYS A 83 3.46 -0.82 0.46
C CYS A 83 4.83 -1.19 -0.14
N LEU A 84 5.58 -0.20 -0.64
CA LEU A 84 6.91 -0.41 -1.19
C LEU A 84 7.90 -0.85 -0.09
N ASP A 85 7.89 -0.17 1.06
CA ASP A 85 8.72 -0.50 2.23
C ASP A 85 8.47 -1.92 2.71
N VAL A 86 7.20 -2.35 2.78
CA VAL A 86 6.85 -3.72 3.16
C VAL A 86 7.48 -4.72 2.19
N GLN A 87 7.37 -4.50 0.89
CA GLN A 87 7.87 -5.44 -0.12
C GLN A 87 9.40 -5.59 -0.10
N GLU A 88 10.14 -4.52 0.20
CA GLU A 88 11.58 -4.57 0.39
C GLU A 88 11.95 -5.18 1.74
N LYS A 89 11.31 -4.73 2.83
CA LYS A 89 11.62 -5.15 4.20
C LYS A 89 11.43 -6.65 4.43
N LEU A 90 10.47 -7.27 3.74
CA LEU A 90 10.26 -8.72 3.76
C LEU A 90 11.51 -9.52 3.39
N LEU A 91 12.35 -8.99 2.49
CA LEU A 91 13.57 -9.67 2.04
C LEU A 91 14.66 -9.66 3.11
N ASP A 92 14.71 -8.62 3.92
CA ASP A 92 15.73 -8.40 4.95
C ASP A 92 15.37 -8.98 6.31
N GLU A 93 14.12 -9.40 6.50
CA GLU A 93 13.63 -9.87 7.79
C GLU A 93 14.30 -11.20 8.21
N HIS A 94 14.52 -11.38 9.51
CA HIS A 94 15.26 -12.53 10.05
C HIS A 94 14.32 -13.73 10.25
N TRP A 95 13.69 -14.17 9.17
CA TRP A 95 12.73 -15.28 9.18
C TRP A 95 13.33 -16.54 9.82
N PRO A 96 12.53 -17.29 10.63
CA PRO A 96 12.93 -18.59 11.12
C PRO A 96 13.37 -19.51 9.97
N LYS A 97 14.43 -20.29 10.17
CA LYS A 97 14.99 -21.17 9.13
C LYS A 97 13.97 -22.20 8.65
N GLU A 98 13.05 -22.57 9.52
CA GLU A 98 11.93 -23.48 9.26
C GLU A 98 10.97 -22.87 8.23
N ILE A 99 10.61 -21.59 8.37
CA ILE A 99 9.80 -20.85 7.38
C ILE A 99 10.47 -20.83 6.03
N LEU A 100 11.77 -20.51 5.98
CA LEU A 100 12.53 -20.43 4.73
C LEU A 100 12.61 -21.76 3.97
N LYS A 101 12.27 -22.89 4.59
CA LYS A 101 12.23 -24.22 3.94
C LYS A 101 10.84 -24.58 3.41
N LEU A 102 9.78 -23.90 3.84
CA LEU A 102 8.41 -24.22 3.46
C LEU A 102 8.04 -23.50 2.16
N PRO A 103 7.47 -24.18 1.13
CA PRO A 103 6.84 -23.49 0.01
C PRO A 103 5.57 -22.75 0.48
N PRO A 104 5.31 -21.48 0.07
CA PRO A 104 6.03 -20.67 -0.93
C PRO A 104 7.14 -19.77 -0.36
N SER A 105 7.50 -19.90 0.93
CA SER A 105 8.41 -18.99 1.63
C SER A 105 9.90 -19.18 1.34
N GLN A 106 10.23 -20.11 0.43
CA GLN A 106 11.59 -20.35 -0.02
C GLN A 106 12.11 -19.15 -0.80
N GLY A 107 13.41 -18.88 -0.64
CA GLY A 107 14.07 -17.80 -1.36
C GLY A 107 14.11 -18.08 -2.86
N THR A 108 13.66 -17.15 -3.68
CA THR A 108 13.79 -17.22 -5.15
C THR A 108 14.65 -16.09 -5.68
N LYS A 109 15.24 -16.30 -6.86
CA LYS A 109 16.13 -15.36 -7.50
C LYS A 109 15.81 -15.23 -8.99
N ASP A 110 16.12 -14.08 -9.56
CA ASP A 110 16.10 -13.89 -11.01
C ASP A 110 17.35 -14.53 -11.67
N SER A 111 17.42 -14.42 -13.00
CA SER A 111 18.58 -14.89 -13.78
C SER A 111 19.88 -14.14 -13.47
N GLY A 112 19.78 -12.92 -12.93
CA GLY A 112 20.90 -12.11 -12.44
C GLY A 112 21.37 -12.46 -11.03
N GLY A 113 20.66 -13.33 -10.32
CA GLY A 113 20.95 -13.72 -8.95
C GLY A 113 20.39 -12.77 -7.88
N HIS A 114 19.60 -11.78 -8.26
CA HIS A 114 18.89 -10.89 -7.34
C HIS A 114 17.77 -11.64 -6.63
N VAL A 115 17.63 -11.44 -5.32
CA VAL A 115 16.58 -12.10 -4.52
C VAL A 115 15.24 -11.46 -4.83
N LEU A 116 14.29 -12.26 -5.31
CA LEU A 116 12.93 -11.78 -5.63
C LEU A 116 11.98 -11.99 -4.46
N PHE A 117 12.01 -13.17 -3.84
CA PHE A 117 11.18 -13.51 -2.69
C PHE A 117 12.03 -14.18 -1.62
N ARG A 118 11.69 -13.99 -0.35
CA ARG A 118 12.32 -14.66 0.80
C ARG A 118 11.41 -14.56 2.02
N GLY A 119 11.08 -15.69 2.65
CA GLY A 119 10.20 -15.72 3.81
C GLY A 119 8.73 -15.57 3.45
N LEU A 120 7.92 -15.09 4.40
CA LEU A 120 6.50 -14.91 4.17
C LEU A 120 6.28 -13.97 2.98
N GLN A 121 5.34 -14.33 2.09
CA GLN A 121 4.99 -13.50 0.96
C GLN A 121 3.70 -12.75 1.26
N LEU A 122 3.74 -11.43 1.20
CA LEU A 122 2.55 -10.60 1.35
C LEU A 122 2.05 -10.12 0.00
N ARG A 123 0.73 -9.97 -0.07
CA ARG A 123 0.02 -9.26 -1.13
C ARG A 123 -0.74 -8.10 -0.52
N MET A 124 -0.89 -7.03 -1.27
CA MET A 124 -1.54 -5.82 -0.80
C MET A 124 -2.51 -5.26 -1.84
N SER A 125 -3.58 -4.68 -1.35
CA SER A 125 -4.48 -3.86 -2.16
C SER A 125 -4.69 -2.50 -1.51
N ALA A 126 -4.88 -1.46 -2.33
CA ALA A 126 -5.26 -0.15 -1.84
C ALA A 126 -6.37 0.49 -2.68
N HIS A 127 -7.24 1.23 -1.99
CA HIS A 127 -8.29 2.03 -2.60
C HIS A 127 -8.40 3.37 -1.89
N TRP A 128 -8.78 4.41 -2.64
CA TRP A 128 -8.88 5.78 -2.15
C TRP A 128 -10.33 6.27 -2.19
N GLY A 129 -10.79 6.85 -1.09
CA GLY A 129 -12.13 7.43 -1.03
C GLY A 129 -12.51 7.93 0.35
N GLU A 130 -13.75 8.32 0.53
CA GLU A 130 -14.30 8.78 1.80
C GLU A 130 -15.09 7.65 2.49
N PRO A 131 -14.59 7.08 3.60
CA PRO A 131 -15.30 6.06 4.35
C PRO A 131 -16.23 6.68 5.40
N VAL A 132 -17.14 5.85 5.92
CA VAL A 132 -17.87 6.18 7.15
C VAL A 132 -16.94 5.94 8.33
N SER A 133 -16.50 7.03 8.96
CA SER A 133 -15.65 7.00 10.16
C SER A 133 -16.51 6.76 11.41
N LYS A 134 -16.17 5.73 12.19
CA LYS A 134 -16.89 5.36 13.41
C LYS A 134 -15.93 5.17 14.57
N TRP A 135 -16.03 6.06 15.57
CA TRP A 135 -15.29 5.89 16.82
C TRP A 135 -15.86 4.73 17.65
N ASN A 136 -14.98 3.85 18.12
CA ASN A 136 -15.34 2.80 19.07
C ASN A 136 -14.88 3.20 20.48
N GLU A 137 -15.83 3.52 21.34
CA GLU A 137 -15.58 3.97 22.72
C GLU A 137 -14.94 2.89 23.61
N VAL A 138 -15.16 1.61 23.34
CA VAL A 138 -14.66 0.53 24.20
C VAL A 138 -13.17 0.32 24.00
N ILE A 139 -12.75 0.21 22.74
CA ILE A 139 -11.34 -0.02 22.38
C ILE A 139 -10.57 1.27 22.12
N GLN A 140 -11.23 2.43 22.17
CA GLN A 140 -10.65 3.76 21.94
C GLN A 140 -9.92 3.85 20.59
N ARG A 141 -10.57 3.33 19.53
CA ARG A 141 -10.03 3.31 18.17
C ARG A 141 -11.10 3.71 17.15
N MET A 142 -10.68 4.37 16.08
CA MET A 142 -11.49 4.59 14.90
C MET A 142 -11.59 3.32 14.07
N ASP A 143 -12.80 2.98 13.63
CA ASP A 143 -13.06 2.01 12.57
C ASP A 143 -13.58 2.75 11.32
N TYR A 144 -13.35 2.17 10.15
CA TYR A 144 -13.83 2.70 8.88
C TYR A 144 -14.74 1.68 8.21
N LEU A 145 -15.85 2.16 7.68
CA LEU A 145 -16.90 1.34 7.09
C LEU A 145 -17.32 1.88 5.72
N GLY A 146 -18.07 1.06 4.99
CA GLY A 146 -18.73 1.46 3.74
C GLY A 146 -17.98 1.04 2.48
N PRO A 147 -18.44 1.53 1.31
CA PRO A 147 -18.00 1.04 0.01
C PRO A 147 -16.48 1.10 -0.22
N VAL A 148 -15.81 2.13 0.31
CA VAL A 148 -14.35 2.31 0.17
C VAL A 148 -13.59 1.13 0.78
N VAL A 149 -13.98 0.70 1.98
CA VAL A 149 -13.36 -0.43 2.69
C VAL A 149 -13.69 -1.74 2.00
N ASN A 150 -14.95 -1.90 1.57
CA ASN A 150 -15.39 -3.10 0.85
C ASN A 150 -14.61 -3.29 -0.47
N ARG A 151 -14.40 -2.21 -1.23
CA ARG A 151 -13.59 -2.22 -2.47
C ARG A 151 -12.16 -2.66 -2.21
N ALA A 152 -11.46 -2.00 -1.28
CA ALA A 152 -10.09 -2.37 -0.93
C ALA A 152 -9.97 -3.84 -0.51
N ALA A 153 -10.89 -4.32 0.34
CA ALA A 153 -10.93 -5.72 0.79
C ALA A 153 -11.23 -6.72 -0.33
N ARG A 154 -11.92 -6.30 -1.41
CA ARG A 154 -12.18 -7.15 -2.58
C ARG A 154 -11.01 -7.19 -3.54
N PHE A 155 -10.32 -6.08 -3.76
CA PHE A 155 -9.20 -6.01 -4.70
C PHE A 155 -8.03 -6.91 -4.31
N ILE A 156 -7.87 -7.23 -3.02
CA ILE A 156 -6.84 -8.18 -2.60
C ILE A 156 -7.09 -9.60 -3.15
N GLN A 157 -8.32 -9.94 -3.53
CA GLN A 157 -8.67 -11.28 -4.03
C GLN A 157 -8.04 -11.59 -5.39
N VAL A 158 -7.65 -10.55 -6.15
CA VAL A 158 -6.98 -10.68 -7.45
C VAL A 158 -5.49 -10.41 -7.38
N THR A 159 -4.94 -10.28 -6.17
CA THR A 159 -3.51 -10.03 -5.95
C THR A 159 -2.73 -11.33 -5.79
N GLU A 160 -1.56 -11.38 -6.42
CA GLU A 160 -0.55 -12.43 -6.24
C GLU A 160 0.50 -12.05 -5.17
N GLY A 161 1.29 -13.03 -4.73
CA GLY A 161 2.39 -12.81 -3.80
C GLY A 161 3.38 -11.76 -4.31
N GLY A 162 3.64 -10.76 -3.47
CA GLY A 162 4.51 -9.63 -3.78
C GLY A 162 3.85 -8.51 -4.59
N GLN A 163 2.60 -8.65 -5.04
CA GLN A 163 1.89 -7.59 -5.75
C GLN A 163 1.31 -6.56 -4.80
N ILE A 164 1.29 -5.32 -5.27
CA ILE A 164 0.57 -4.20 -4.67
C ILE A 164 -0.44 -3.73 -5.72
N VAL A 165 -1.73 -4.00 -5.50
CA VAL A 165 -2.80 -3.61 -6.44
C VAL A 165 -3.45 -2.33 -5.98
N LEU A 166 -3.64 -1.39 -6.91
CA LEU A 166 -4.26 -0.09 -6.68
C LEU A 166 -5.47 0.07 -7.61
N SER A 167 -6.49 0.78 -7.13
CA SER A 167 -7.60 1.20 -7.98
C SER A 167 -7.25 2.43 -8.81
N GLU A 168 -8.02 2.68 -9.88
CA GLU A 168 -7.89 3.89 -10.69
C GLU A 168 -8.03 5.18 -9.85
N GLU A 169 -9.00 5.22 -8.93
CA GLU A 169 -9.22 6.38 -8.05
C GLU A 169 -8.03 6.63 -7.12
N PHE A 170 -7.34 5.57 -6.71
CA PHE A 170 -6.12 5.69 -5.92
C PHE A 170 -5.00 6.33 -6.75
N LEU A 171 -4.81 5.91 -8.00
CA LEU A 171 -3.80 6.49 -8.88
C LEU A 171 -4.12 7.95 -9.27
N LEU A 172 -5.39 8.30 -9.46
CA LEU A 172 -5.81 9.68 -9.69
C LEU A 172 -5.46 10.59 -8.52
N GLN A 173 -5.63 10.10 -7.29
CA GLN A 173 -5.20 10.82 -6.10
C GLN A 173 -3.69 10.96 -6.05
N LEU A 174 -2.95 9.88 -6.27
CA LEU A 174 -1.48 9.90 -6.30
C LEU A 174 -0.95 10.90 -7.33
N GLN A 175 -1.56 10.93 -8.52
CA GLN A 175 -1.23 11.91 -9.57
C GLN A 175 -1.48 13.34 -9.08
N SER A 176 -2.62 13.57 -8.43
CA SER A 176 -2.98 14.89 -7.89
C SER A 176 -1.96 15.35 -6.84
N GLU A 177 -1.50 14.45 -5.96
CA GLU A 177 -0.44 14.72 -4.98
C GLU A 177 0.91 15.03 -5.65
N MET A 178 1.27 14.28 -6.70
CA MET A 178 2.47 14.54 -7.52
C MET A 178 2.44 15.91 -8.19
N GLU A 179 1.30 16.29 -8.77
CA GLU A 179 1.12 17.60 -9.39
C GLU A 179 1.19 18.75 -8.36
N MET A 180 0.64 18.55 -7.16
CA MET A 180 0.66 19.54 -6.09
C MET A 180 2.06 19.76 -5.53
N ALA A 181 2.81 18.69 -5.28
CA ALA A 181 4.20 18.77 -4.84
C ALA A 181 5.08 19.50 -5.88
N ARG A 182 4.82 19.27 -7.18
CA ARG A 182 5.50 19.99 -8.27
C ARG A 182 5.26 21.50 -8.19
N ARG A 183 4.00 21.93 -8.06
CA ARG A 183 3.63 23.36 -7.99
C ARG A 183 4.25 24.04 -6.77
N GLN A 184 4.26 23.39 -5.61
CA GLN A 184 4.86 23.95 -4.39
C GLN A 184 6.37 24.17 -4.52
N THR A 185 7.08 23.28 -5.23
CA THR A 185 8.52 23.43 -5.50
C THR A 185 8.77 24.65 -6.41
N GLU A 186 7.96 24.81 -7.46
CA GLU A 186 8.06 25.92 -8.42
C GLU A 186 7.76 27.27 -7.75
N THR A 187 6.70 27.35 -6.94
CA THR A 187 6.39 28.57 -6.19
C THR A 187 7.47 28.92 -5.18
N GLN A 188 8.08 27.93 -4.48
CA GLN A 188 9.19 28.18 -3.55
C GLN A 188 10.42 28.73 -4.28
N GLU A 189 10.80 28.18 -5.44
CA GLU A 189 11.92 28.70 -6.25
C GLU A 189 11.64 30.14 -6.75
N GLU A 190 10.40 30.45 -7.12
CA GLU A 190 9.97 31.81 -7.48
C GLU A 190 9.96 32.77 -6.27
N THR A 191 9.62 32.30 -5.06
CA THR A 191 9.69 33.15 -3.86
C THR A 191 11.12 33.44 -3.42
N TYR A 192 12.04 32.47 -3.57
CA TYR A 192 13.47 32.69 -3.31
C TYR A 192 14.11 33.68 -4.30
N THR A 193 13.58 33.81 -5.51
CA THR A 193 14.03 34.84 -6.47
C THR A 193 13.31 36.18 -6.28
N ALA A 194 12.17 36.20 -5.58
CA ALA A 194 11.35 37.37 -5.32
C ALA A 194 11.54 38.01 -3.92
N ASP A 195 12.50 37.57 -3.10
CA ASP A 195 12.82 38.24 -1.82
C ASP A 195 13.63 39.54 -2.03
N ARG A 196 12.95 40.49 -2.69
CA ARG A 196 12.96 41.93 -2.44
C ARG A 196 11.49 42.38 -2.38
N GLY A 197 10.82 42.07 -1.27
CA GLY A 197 9.71 42.92 -0.80
C GLY A 197 8.38 42.22 -0.48
N THR A 198 8.02 42.37 0.80
CA THR A 198 6.69 42.48 1.42
C THR A 198 5.86 41.23 1.75
N ASP A 199 5.42 41.24 3.01
CA ASP A 199 4.57 40.31 3.75
C ASP A 199 3.23 39.98 3.08
N GLY A 200 2.89 38.69 3.14
CA GLY A 200 1.54 38.18 2.91
C GLY A 200 1.44 36.74 3.42
N GLY A 201 0.78 36.54 4.57
CA GLY A 201 0.60 35.21 5.18
C GLY A 201 -0.33 34.29 4.37
N PRO A 202 -0.17 32.96 4.43
CA PRO A 202 -0.94 32.05 3.59
C PRO A 202 -2.29 31.68 4.23
N SER A 203 -3.36 31.77 3.44
CA SER A 203 -4.65 31.14 3.69
C SER A 203 -4.64 29.69 3.21
N HIS A 204 -5.04 28.76 4.08
CA HIS A 204 -5.01 27.33 3.83
C HIS A 204 -6.38 26.86 3.29
N ASP A 205 -6.52 26.78 1.96
CA ASP A 205 -7.65 26.11 1.30
C ASP A 205 -7.16 24.82 0.64
N THR A 206 -7.36 23.67 1.30
CA THR A 206 -6.97 22.33 0.82
C THR A 206 -8.11 21.62 0.12
N ASN A 207 -8.65 22.22 -0.94
CA ASN A 207 -9.62 21.52 -1.79
C ASN A 207 -9.21 21.63 -3.26
N VAL A 208 -8.21 20.85 -3.64
CA VAL A 208 -7.81 20.70 -5.04
C VAL A 208 -8.67 19.59 -5.66
N PRO A 209 -9.34 19.86 -6.79
CA PRO A 209 -10.13 18.83 -7.46
C PRO A 209 -9.19 17.70 -7.93
N ALA A 210 -9.59 16.46 -7.65
CA ALA A 210 -8.86 15.28 -8.12
C ALA A 210 -8.74 15.31 -9.65
N ALA A 211 -7.61 14.83 -10.17
CA ALA A 211 -7.40 14.66 -11.61
C ALA A 211 -8.59 13.93 -12.23
N THR A 212 -9.14 14.48 -13.32
CA THR A 212 -10.31 13.93 -14.02
C THR A 212 -9.96 12.85 -15.04
N SER A 213 -8.68 12.70 -15.37
CA SER A 213 -8.18 11.69 -16.30
C SER A 213 -6.81 11.19 -15.85
N LEU A 214 -6.64 9.87 -15.83
CA LEU A 214 -5.38 9.25 -15.42
C LEU A 214 -4.33 9.36 -16.52
N ASP A 215 -3.23 10.06 -16.24
CA ASP A 215 -2.06 10.09 -17.10
C ASP A 215 -0.91 9.30 -16.44
N LEU A 216 -0.77 8.04 -16.84
CA LEU A 216 0.31 7.20 -16.36
C LEU A 216 1.69 7.81 -16.64
N ARG A 217 1.89 8.61 -17.70
CA ARG A 217 3.21 9.18 -18.02
C ARG A 217 3.70 10.09 -16.91
N SER A 218 2.80 10.87 -16.31
CA SER A 218 3.11 11.73 -15.17
C SER A 218 3.57 10.92 -13.95
N LEU A 219 2.90 9.80 -13.67
CA LEU A 219 3.20 8.90 -12.56
C LEU A 219 4.52 8.13 -12.74
N HIS A 220 4.93 7.87 -13.98
CA HIS A 220 6.22 7.22 -14.31
C HIS A 220 7.42 8.18 -14.25
N SER A 221 7.21 9.48 -13.98
CA SER A 221 8.30 10.44 -13.88
C SER A 221 9.19 10.15 -12.66
N ARG A 222 10.36 9.56 -12.90
CA ARG A 222 11.38 9.27 -11.87
C ARG A 222 11.79 10.51 -11.06
N ARG A 223 11.74 11.69 -11.69
CA ARG A 223 12.05 12.97 -11.03
C ARG A 223 10.98 13.30 -9.98
N GLU A 224 9.71 13.13 -10.34
CA GLU A 224 8.60 13.46 -9.43
C GLU A 224 8.42 12.38 -8.36
N GLN A 225 8.60 11.10 -8.70
CA GLN A 225 8.59 10.02 -7.69
C GLN A 225 9.62 10.28 -6.59
N LYS A 226 10.87 10.66 -6.91
CA LYS A 226 11.91 10.96 -5.93
C LYS A 226 11.56 12.06 -4.91
N LYS A 227 10.59 12.93 -5.22
CA LYS A 227 10.15 13.98 -4.30
C LYS A 227 9.15 13.47 -3.25
N LEU A 228 8.53 12.33 -3.51
CA LEU A 228 7.38 11.84 -2.75
C LEU A 228 7.64 10.47 -2.13
N THR A 229 8.38 9.63 -2.85
CA THR A 229 8.80 8.32 -2.40
C THR A 229 10.33 8.24 -2.41
N HIS A 230 10.91 7.56 -1.43
CA HIS A 230 12.34 7.27 -1.40
C HIS A 230 12.70 6.05 -2.27
N GLN A 231 11.69 5.33 -2.77
CA GLN A 231 11.81 4.23 -3.72
C GLN A 231 11.20 4.61 -5.07
N GLN A 232 11.74 4.04 -6.15
CA GLN A 232 11.16 4.15 -7.49
C GLN A 232 10.29 2.93 -7.78
N PHE A 233 9.21 3.12 -8.53
CA PHE A 233 8.28 2.05 -8.86
C PHE A 233 7.71 2.22 -10.26
N GLU A 234 7.33 1.10 -10.87
CA GLU A 234 6.64 1.06 -12.17
C GLU A 234 5.15 0.76 -11.94
N ILE A 235 4.28 1.31 -12.79
CA ILE A 235 2.84 1.07 -12.72
C ILE A 235 2.40 0.33 -13.98
N ARG A 236 1.74 -0.81 -13.81
CA ARG A 236 1.25 -1.60 -14.93
C ARG A 236 -0.26 -1.85 -14.81
N PRO A 237 -1.01 -1.81 -15.92
CA PRO A 237 -2.42 -2.19 -15.89
C PRO A 237 -2.54 -3.66 -15.52
N LEU A 238 -3.44 -3.96 -14.59
CA LEU A 238 -3.82 -5.33 -14.26
C LEU A 238 -5.01 -5.76 -15.13
N GLY A 239 -6.00 -4.87 -15.30
CA GLY A 239 -7.17 -5.09 -16.15
C GLY A 239 -8.47 -4.62 -15.48
N ASP A 240 -9.59 -4.92 -16.13
CA ASP A 240 -10.94 -4.67 -15.60
C ASP A 240 -11.48 -5.93 -14.92
N TYR A 241 -11.92 -5.78 -13.66
CA TYR A 241 -12.36 -6.89 -12.81
C TYR A 241 -13.74 -6.64 -12.22
N GLU A 242 -14.61 -7.65 -12.32
CA GLU A 242 -15.89 -7.67 -11.62
C GLU A 242 -15.75 -8.41 -10.28
N PHE A 243 -16.34 -7.85 -9.23
CA PHE A 243 -16.34 -8.43 -7.90
C PHE A 243 -17.75 -8.66 -7.42
N GLN A 244 -17.98 -9.80 -6.75
CA GLN A 244 -19.28 -10.08 -6.16
C GLN A 244 -19.65 -9.03 -5.10
N GLY A 245 -20.78 -8.36 -5.32
CA GLY A 245 -21.32 -7.35 -4.40
C GLY A 245 -20.73 -5.95 -4.57
N LEU A 246 -19.95 -5.71 -5.64
CA LEU A 246 -19.59 -4.37 -6.10
C LEU A 246 -20.29 -4.09 -7.43
N ASP A 247 -20.69 -2.84 -7.62
CA ASP A 247 -21.26 -2.35 -8.86
C ASP A 247 -20.14 -2.03 -9.85
N ASP A 248 -20.39 -2.32 -11.12
CA ASP A 248 -19.50 -2.10 -12.27
C ASP A 248 -18.14 -2.83 -12.23
N PRO A 249 -17.54 -3.09 -13.41
CA PRO A 249 -16.14 -3.52 -13.47
C PRO A 249 -15.21 -2.42 -12.93
N HIS A 250 -14.21 -2.82 -12.15
CA HIS A 250 -13.19 -1.94 -11.62
C HIS A 250 -11.88 -2.11 -12.39
N LYS A 251 -11.35 -0.99 -12.89
CA LYS A 251 -10.02 -0.97 -13.49
C LYS A 251 -8.96 -0.96 -12.40
N LEU A 252 -8.07 -1.94 -12.45
CA LEU A 252 -7.02 -2.16 -11.48
C LEU A 252 -5.64 -2.06 -12.12
N TYR A 253 -4.69 -1.67 -11.29
CA TYR A 253 -3.28 -1.52 -11.63
C TYR A 253 -2.47 -2.24 -10.57
N PHE A 254 -1.24 -2.63 -10.90
CA PHE A 254 -0.27 -3.01 -9.89
C PHE A 254 0.96 -2.10 -9.96
N ILE A 255 1.55 -1.87 -8.79
CA ILE A 255 2.86 -1.21 -8.69
C ILE A 255 3.91 -2.21 -8.26
N VAL A 256 5.13 -2.03 -8.76
CA VAL A 256 6.28 -2.85 -8.42
C VAL A 256 7.49 -1.95 -8.16
N PRO A 257 8.19 -2.10 -7.01
CA PRO A 257 9.47 -1.44 -6.79
C PRO A 257 10.43 -1.78 -7.94
N CYS A 258 11.16 -0.80 -8.47
CA CYS A 258 12.12 -1.07 -9.54
C CYS A 258 13.20 -2.08 -9.10
N SER A 259 13.54 -2.11 -7.81
CA SER A 259 14.44 -3.11 -7.20
C SER A 259 13.93 -4.55 -7.31
N LEU A 260 12.63 -4.72 -7.56
CA LEU A 260 11.92 -6.00 -7.57
C LEU A 260 11.17 -6.26 -8.89
N GLU A 261 11.56 -5.57 -9.97
CA GLU A 261 10.91 -5.69 -11.28
C GLU A 261 10.96 -7.13 -11.83
N GLY A 262 11.98 -7.93 -11.46
CA GLY A 262 12.05 -9.34 -11.82
C GLY A 262 10.87 -10.19 -11.29
N ARG A 263 10.06 -9.69 -10.35
CA ARG A 263 8.80 -10.34 -9.94
C ARG A 263 7.73 -10.29 -11.02
N VAL A 264 7.82 -9.39 -11.99
CA VAL A 264 6.80 -9.29 -13.05
C VAL A 264 6.79 -10.56 -13.91
N ASP A 265 7.96 -11.11 -14.21
CA ASP A 265 8.08 -12.39 -14.93
C ASP A 265 7.43 -13.55 -14.16
N HIS A 266 7.52 -13.51 -12.82
CA HIS A 266 6.84 -14.48 -11.97
C HIS A 266 5.32 -14.39 -12.11
N TRP A 267 4.74 -13.19 -12.08
CA TRP A 267 3.29 -13.02 -12.18
C TRP A 267 2.74 -13.37 -13.56
N HIS A 268 3.50 -13.12 -14.65
CA HIS A 268 3.10 -13.56 -15.98
C HIS A 268 3.01 -15.09 -16.13
N GLN A 269 3.74 -15.85 -15.29
CA GLN A 269 3.70 -17.32 -15.28
C GLN A 269 2.56 -17.88 -14.40
N VAL A 270 2.02 -17.08 -13.49
CA VAL A 270 0.90 -17.50 -12.61
C VAL A 270 -0.41 -17.21 -13.33
N ALA A 271 -1.08 -18.26 -13.82
CA ALA A 271 -2.43 -18.14 -14.38
C ALA A 271 -3.41 -17.70 -13.28
N HIS A 272 -4.15 -16.62 -13.51
CA HIS A 272 -5.09 -16.04 -12.55
C HIS A 272 -6.09 -17.06 -11.96
N VAL A 273 -6.39 -16.85 -10.68
CA VAL A 273 -7.27 -17.62 -9.80
C VAL A 273 -8.66 -17.86 -10.42
N THR A 274 -9.16 -19.09 -10.31
CA THR A 274 -10.53 -19.48 -10.65
C THR A 274 -11.56 -18.80 -9.75
N GLY A 275 -12.49 -18.04 -10.35
CA GLY A 275 -13.62 -17.42 -9.64
C GLY A 275 -13.76 -15.91 -9.85
N VAL A 276 -12.76 -15.26 -10.44
CA VAL A 276 -12.81 -13.85 -10.83
C VAL A 276 -12.79 -13.78 -12.36
N LYS A 277 -13.86 -13.26 -12.97
CA LYS A 277 -13.90 -13.01 -14.42
C LYS A 277 -13.10 -11.74 -14.72
N GLY A 278 -11.79 -11.86 -14.90
CA GLY A 278 -10.97 -10.82 -15.50
C GLY A 278 -11.01 -10.94 -17.02
N ASN A 279 -11.49 -9.93 -17.72
CA ASN A 279 -11.33 -9.83 -19.18
C ASN A 279 -9.92 -9.32 -19.47
N ILE A 280 -8.93 -10.21 -19.49
CA ILE A 280 -7.64 -9.85 -20.07
C ILE A 280 -7.83 -9.85 -21.58
N ARG A 281 -8.05 -8.68 -22.18
CA ARG A 281 -7.77 -8.50 -23.60
C ARG A 281 -6.25 -8.56 -23.73
N SER A 282 -5.75 -9.73 -24.15
CA SER A 282 -4.41 -9.84 -24.72
C SER A 282 -4.33 -8.87 -25.90
N SER A 283 -3.57 -7.79 -25.75
CA SER A 283 -3.07 -7.01 -26.88
C SER A 283 -2.03 -7.80 -27.64
#